data_AF-A0A371DZA5-F1
#
_entry.id   AF-A0A371DZA5-F1
#
_cell.length_a   1.000
_cell.length_b   1.000
_cell.length_c   1.000
_cell.angle_alpha   90.00
_cell.angle_beta   90.00
_cell.angle_gamma   90.00
#
_symmetry.space_group_name_H-M   'P 1'
#
loop_
_entity.id
_entity.type
_entity.pdbx_description
1 polymer ?
#
loop_
_entity_poly.entity_id
_entity_poly.type
_entity_poly.pdbx_seq_one_letter_code
_entity_poly.pdbx_strand_id
1 'polypeptide(L)'
;MASSLEMWSFELMVLLSGLLPNPKLETSVLSIWLVFIFEILNTSAAVWMIPFGLSGAGRLVFLMNSIHSSCSLPNLLLENFPLLYQLFHGSCSIRVSNELGAGRPWTARLAVRVVVVIAIIEGILIGTLMILIRNIWGYAYSNEVEVVKYVATMFPILAASNFLDGIQCVLSGAARGCGWQKIGAFVNLGSYYLVGVPSAIVLAFVLDIGGKGLWLGIICALIVQVCSLMIITIRTDWEQEAKKATDRVYNSITTESL
;
A
#
# COMPACT_ATOMS: atom_id res chain seq x y z
N MET A 1 -6.81 -1.50 -6.93
CA MET A 1 -6.67 -0.31 -7.79
C MET A 1 -5.42 0.48 -7.46
N ALA A 2 -5.16 0.84 -6.19
CA ALA A 2 -3.87 1.39 -5.75
C ALA A 2 -2.69 0.48 -6.11
N SER A 3 -2.74 -0.78 -5.68
CA SER A 3 -1.66 -1.75 -5.85
C SER A 3 -1.31 -2.14 -7.30
N SER A 4 -2.24 -1.97 -8.26
CA SER A 4 -1.98 -2.30 -9.67
C SER A 4 -1.11 -1.26 -10.37
N LEU A 5 -1.33 0.03 -10.07
CA LEU A 5 -0.57 1.14 -10.65
C LEU A 5 0.81 1.28 -10.03
N GLU A 6 0.92 0.96 -8.75
CA GLU A 6 2.20 0.91 -8.05
C GLU A 6 3.09 -0.21 -8.59
N MET A 7 2.54 -1.42 -8.77
CA MET A 7 3.24 -2.54 -9.40
C MET A 7 3.68 -2.21 -10.84
N TRP A 8 2.81 -1.57 -11.62
CA TRP A 8 3.15 -1.09 -12.95
C TRP A 8 4.25 -0.01 -12.93
N SER A 9 4.23 0.87 -11.93
CA SER A 9 5.27 1.89 -11.74
C SER A 9 6.62 1.26 -11.39
N PHE A 10 6.62 0.16 -10.61
CA PHE A 10 7.84 -0.62 -10.35
C PHE A 10 8.39 -1.27 -11.62
N GLU A 11 7.54 -1.87 -12.46
CA GLU A 11 7.95 -2.42 -13.75
C GLU A 11 8.55 -1.33 -14.66
N LEU A 12 7.88 -0.18 -14.75
CA LEU A 12 8.38 0.98 -15.50
C LEU A 12 9.74 1.45 -14.96
N MET A 13 9.90 1.50 -13.65
CA MET A 13 11.16 1.93 -13.01
C MET A 13 12.31 0.95 -13.29
N VAL A 14 12.04 -0.35 -13.24
CA VAL A 14 13.02 -1.38 -13.63
C VAL A 14 13.42 -1.21 -15.09
N LEU A 15 12.47 -0.97 -16.00
CA LEU A 15 12.76 -0.70 -17.40
C LEU A 15 13.60 0.58 -17.58
N LEU A 16 13.23 1.67 -16.90
CA LEU A 16 13.95 2.95 -16.96
C LEU A 16 15.35 2.87 -16.35
N SER A 17 15.56 2.02 -15.35
CA SER A 17 16.88 1.80 -14.75
C SER A 17 17.90 1.23 -15.76
N GLY A 18 17.41 0.51 -16.79
CA GLY A 18 18.24 0.02 -17.90
C GLY A 18 18.78 1.12 -18.82
N LEU A 19 18.19 2.32 -18.78
CA LEU A 19 18.64 3.49 -19.55
C LEU A 19 19.66 4.36 -18.80
N LEU A 20 19.91 4.08 -17.52
CA LEU A 20 20.87 4.81 -16.71
C LEU A 20 22.32 4.42 -17.07
N PRO A 21 23.32 5.28 -16.77
CA PRO A 21 24.72 5.03 -17.14
C PRO A 21 25.30 3.71 -16.61
N ASN A 22 24.82 3.23 -15.45
CA ASN A 22 25.26 1.98 -14.81
C ASN A 22 24.08 1.01 -14.59
N PRO A 23 23.55 0.38 -15.67
CA PRO A 23 22.29 -0.38 -15.59
C PRO A 23 22.41 -1.65 -14.75
N LYS A 24 23.61 -2.27 -14.66
CA LYS A 24 23.85 -3.45 -13.81
C LYS A 24 23.78 -3.14 -12.32
N LEU A 25 24.33 -1.99 -11.93
CA LEU A 25 24.33 -1.54 -10.53
C LEU A 25 22.91 -1.21 -10.10
N GLU A 26 22.20 -0.41 -10.90
CA GLU A 26 20.85 0.07 -10.58
C GLU A 26 19.84 -1.10 -10.51
N THR A 27 19.89 -2.05 -11.45
CA THR A 27 19.01 -3.23 -11.41
C THR A 27 19.30 -4.16 -10.23
N SER A 28 20.58 -4.31 -9.84
CA SER A 28 20.96 -5.10 -8.66
C SER A 28 20.51 -4.45 -7.35
N VAL A 29 20.64 -3.12 -7.25
CA VAL A 29 20.14 -2.37 -6.10
C VAL A 29 18.62 -2.50 -6.02
N LEU A 30 17.90 -2.29 -7.13
CA LEU A 30 16.45 -2.41 -7.19
C LEU A 30 15.94 -3.81 -6.83
N SER A 31 16.64 -4.88 -7.23
CA SER A 31 16.24 -6.26 -6.90
C SER A 31 16.43 -6.58 -5.41
N ILE A 32 17.57 -6.20 -4.81
CA ILE A 32 17.81 -6.33 -3.36
C ILE A 32 16.70 -5.60 -2.59
N TRP A 33 16.27 -4.46 -3.11
CA TRP A 33 15.18 -3.69 -2.52
C TRP A 33 13.82 -4.33 -2.63
N LEU A 34 13.46 -4.85 -3.80
CA LEU A 34 12.20 -5.57 -3.99
C LEU A 34 12.10 -6.77 -3.06
N VAL A 35 13.20 -7.52 -2.88
CA VAL A 35 13.26 -8.63 -1.92
C VAL A 35 13.08 -8.15 -0.49
N PHE A 36 13.71 -7.04 -0.12
CA PHE A 36 13.58 -6.50 1.24
C PHE A 36 12.17 -5.97 1.57
N ILE A 37 11.56 -5.22 0.65
CA ILE A 37 10.16 -4.76 0.77
C ILE A 37 9.26 -5.98 0.96
N PHE A 38 9.49 -7.02 0.16
CA PHE A 38 8.73 -8.25 0.24
C PHE A 38 8.86 -8.96 1.60
N GLU A 39 10.06 -9.07 2.16
CA GLU A 39 10.27 -9.67 3.50
C GLU A 39 9.63 -8.85 4.63
N ILE A 40 9.70 -7.51 4.56
CA ILE A 40 9.02 -6.63 5.51
C ILE A 40 7.50 -6.81 5.44
N LEU A 41 6.93 -6.78 4.23
CA LEU A 41 5.48 -6.88 4.03
C LEU A 41 4.95 -8.25 4.48
N ASN A 42 5.74 -9.32 4.30
CA ASN A 42 5.40 -10.64 4.80
C ASN A 42 5.40 -10.68 6.34
N THR A 43 6.37 -10.00 6.97
CA THR A 43 6.48 -9.91 8.43
C THR A 43 5.36 -9.06 9.05
N SER A 44 5.01 -7.92 8.44
CA SER A 44 3.97 -7.02 8.96
C SER A 44 2.58 -7.63 8.91
N ALA A 45 2.27 -8.40 7.87
CA ALA A 45 0.93 -8.96 7.75
C ALA A 45 0.64 -10.12 8.72
N ALA A 46 1.67 -10.77 9.28
CA ALA A 46 1.51 -11.70 10.41
C ALA A 46 1.00 -10.98 11.68
N VAL A 47 1.40 -9.71 11.90
CA VAL A 47 0.96 -8.89 13.04
C VAL A 47 -0.52 -8.52 12.91
N TRP A 48 -1.02 -8.34 11.69
CA TRP A 48 -2.38 -7.92 11.41
C TRP A 48 -3.41 -9.05 11.43
N MET A 49 -3.00 -10.32 11.44
CA MET A 49 -3.92 -11.46 11.58
C MET A 49 -4.71 -11.43 12.91
N ILE A 50 -4.20 -10.75 13.95
CA ILE A 50 -4.82 -10.69 15.27
C ILE A 50 -6.09 -9.80 15.27
N PRO A 51 -6.08 -8.55 14.77
CA PRO A 51 -7.31 -7.77 14.56
C PRO A 51 -8.32 -8.42 13.60
N PHE A 52 -7.84 -9.22 12.64
CA PHE A 52 -8.68 -9.94 11.69
C PHE A 52 -9.56 -11.01 12.33
N GLY A 53 -9.02 -11.77 13.30
CA GLY A 53 -9.79 -12.71 14.09
C GLY A 53 -10.94 -12.06 14.87
N LEU A 54 -10.78 -10.78 15.24
CA LEU A 54 -11.79 -9.99 15.96
C LEU A 54 -12.83 -9.32 15.04
N SER A 55 -12.51 -9.07 13.77
CA SER A 55 -13.39 -8.34 12.82
C SER A 55 -14.30 -9.23 11.97
N GLY A 56 -14.15 -10.58 12.04
CA GLY A 56 -14.68 -11.49 11.02
C GLY A 56 -15.34 -12.78 11.53
N ALA A 57 -16.19 -12.74 12.55
CA ALA A 57 -17.11 -13.85 12.81
C ALA A 57 -18.26 -13.83 11.79
N GLY A 58 -18.05 -14.39 10.59
CA GLY A 58 -19.13 -14.61 9.63
C GLY A 58 -18.75 -14.96 8.18
N ARG A 59 -17.56 -14.61 7.70
CA ARG A 59 -17.10 -14.99 6.33
C ARG A 59 -15.71 -15.62 6.25
N LEU A 60 -15.09 -15.91 7.40
CA LEU A 60 -13.78 -16.59 7.43
C LEU A 60 -13.89 -18.06 7.01
N VAL A 61 -14.96 -18.76 7.38
CA VAL A 61 -15.14 -20.19 7.06
C VAL A 61 -15.33 -20.42 5.56
N PHE A 62 -15.95 -19.49 4.82
CA PHE A 62 -16.21 -19.65 3.39
C PHE A 62 -14.96 -19.43 2.53
N LEU A 63 -14.12 -18.43 2.87
CA LEU A 63 -12.86 -18.19 2.16
C LEU A 63 -11.78 -19.21 2.54
N MET A 64 -11.68 -19.60 3.82
CA MET A 64 -10.73 -20.66 4.22
C MET A 64 -11.11 -22.02 3.61
N ASN A 65 -12.40 -22.37 3.50
CA ASN A 65 -12.83 -23.61 2.84
C ASN A 65 -12.61 -23.58 1.32
N SER A 66 -12.71 -22.42 0.67
CA SER A 66 -12.44 -22.28 -0.77
C SER A 66 -10.94 -22.32 -1.10
N ILE A 67 -10.07 -21.92 -0.16
CA ILE A 67 -8.60 -21.98 -0.32
C ILE A 67 -8.06 -23.38 0.00
N HIS A 68 -8.65 -24.08 0.98
CA HIS A 68 -8.20 -25.42 1.38
C HIS A 68 -8.51 -26.51 0.32
N SER A 69 -9.47 -26.25 -0.58
CA SER A 69 -9.93 -27.23 -1.57
C SER A 69 -9.18 -27.19 -2.91
N SER A 70 -8.10 -26.39 -3.07
CA SER A 70 -7.50 -26.18 -4.40
C SER A 70 -5.97 -26.29 -4.58
N CYS A 71 -5.10 -26.47 -3.57
CA CYS A 71 -3.66 -26.60 -3.91
C CYS A 71 -2.73 -27.30 -2.91
N SER A 72 -1.76 -28.00 -3.49
CA SER A 72 -0.64 -28.69 -2.86
C SER A 72 0.45 -27.73 -2.33
N LEU A 73 1.01 -28.08 -1.17
CA LEU A 73 1.86 -27.28 -0.28
C LEU A 73 3.06 -26.48 -0.87
N PRO A 74 3.74 -26.85 -1.96
CA PRO A 74 4.94 -26.12 -2.41
C PRO A 74 4.66 -24.78 -3.13
N ASN A 75 3.48 -24.61 -3.73
CA ASN A 75 3.11 -23.38 -4.46
C ASN A 75 2.47 -22.30 -3.55
N LEU A 76 2.30 -22.62 -2.26
CA LEU A 76 1.59 -21.78 -1.30
C LEU A 76 2.32 -20.46 -1.00
N LEU A 77 3.65 -20.44 -1.14
CA LEU A 77 4.42 -19.23 -0.95
C LEU A 77 4.30 -18.35 -2.20
N LEU A 78 4.67 -18.83 -3.40
CA LEU A 78 4.75 -18.01 -4.62
C LEU A 78 3.44 -17.38 -5.12
N GLU A 79 2.29 -18.00 -4.91
CA GLU A 79 1.01 -17.47 -5.45
C GLU A 79 0.18 -16.65 -4.44
N ASN A 80 0.46 -16.72 -3.13
CA ASN A 80 -0.31 -15.97 -2.11
C ASN A 80 0.31 -14.61 -1.72
N PHE A 81 1.40 -14.22 -2.37
CA PHE A 81 2.19 -13.05 -1.98
C PHE A 81 1.51 -11.68 -2.10
N PRO A 82 0.62 -11.40 -3.07
CA PRO A 82 -0.16 -10.16 -3.09
C PRO A 82 -1.33 -10.15 -2.10
N LEU A 83 -1.73 -11.33 -1.59
CA LEU A 83 -2.94 -11.51 -0.78
C LEU A 83 -2.77 -10.92 0.63
N LEU A 84 -1.57 -11.02 1.20
CA LEU A 84 -1.25 -10.62 2.56
C LEU A 84 -1.29 -9.09 2.75
N TYR A 85 -0.76 -8.32 1.78
CA TYR A 85 -0.89 -6.85 1.72
C TYR A 85 -2.35 -6.41 1.58
N GLN A 86 -3.16 -7.22 0.91
CA GLN A 86 -4.59 -6.99 0.72
C GLN A 86 -5.42 -7.19 2.01
N LEU A 87 -4.86 -7.90 2.99
CA LEU A 87 -5.51 -8.09 4.29
C LEU A 87 -5.62 -6.76 5.03
N PHE A 88 -4.52 -6.02 5.26
CA PHE A 88 -4.60 -4.76 6.01
C PHE A 88 -5.63 -3.77 5.44
N HIS A 89 -5.59 -3.60 4.11
CA HIS A 89 -6.55 -2.82 3.34
C HIS A 89 -7.99 -3.35 3.51
N GLY A 90 -8.17 -4.67 3.41
CA GLY A 90 -9.46 -5.34 3.51
C GLY A 90 -10.12 -5.16 4.87
N SER A 91 -9.35 -5.24 5.97
CA SER A 91 -9.88 -5.06 7.33
C SER A 91 -10.46 -3.66 7.53
N CYS A 92 -9.72 -2.62 7.13
CA CYS A 92 -10.20 -1.24 7.21
C CYS A 92 -11.48 -1.06 6.39
N SER A 93 -11.49 -1.53 5.14
CA SER A 93 -12.64 -1.43 4.24
C SER A 93 -13.87 -2.14 4.79
N ILE A 94 -13.71 -3.36 5.32
CA ILE A 94 -14.82 -4.15 5.88
C ILE A 94 -15.40 -3.45 7.10
N ARG A 95 -14.56 -3.01 8.04
CA ARG A 95 -15.03 -2.33 9.26
C ARG A 95 -15.78 -1.04 8.94
N VAL A 96 -15.21 -0.19 8.08
CA VAL A 96 -15.85 1.07 7.69
C VAL A 96 -17.17 0.82 6.95
N SER A 97 -17.18 -0.14 6.01
CA SER A 97 -18.40 -0.51 5.28
C SER A 97 -19.50 -1.04 6.19
N ASN A 98 -19.15 -1.87 7.18
CA ASN A 98 -20.12 -2.44 8.11
C ASN A 98 -20.73 -1.39 9.04
N GLU A 99 -19.91 -0.50 9.61
CA GLU A 99 -20.40 0.57 10.50
C GLU A 99 -21.27 1.59 9.74
N LEU A 100 -20.89 1.93 8.51
CA LEU A 100 -21.72 2.79 7.65
C LEU A 100 -23.03 2.10 7.28
N GLY A 101 -22.99 0.82 6.90
CA GLY A 101 -24.20 0.03 6.60
C GLY A 101 -25.14 -0.14 7.80
N ALA A 102 -24.58 -0.17 9.01
CA ALA A 102 -25.33 -0.21 10.27
C ALA A 102 -25.88 1.17 10.71
N GLY A 103 -25.67 2.24 9.93
CA GLY A 103 -26.10 3.59 10.28
C GLY A 103 -25.34 4.20 11.45
N ARG A 104 -24.08 3.81 11.67
CA ARG A 104 -23.22 4.25 12.78
C ARG A 104 -22.05 5.12 12.29
N PRO A 105 -22.29 6.37 11.88
CA PRO A 105 -21.29 7.25 11.28
C PRO A 105 -20.13 7.60 12.22
N TRP A 106 -20.42 7.77 13.52
CA TRP A 106 -19.39 8.05 14.52
C TRP A 106 -18.41 6.88 14.68
N THR A 107 -18.93 5.64 14.72
CA THR A 107 -18.09 4.44 14.84
C THR A 107 -17.26 4.21 13.58
N ALA A 108 -17.82 4.49 12.39
CA ALA A 108 -17.07 4.46 11.13
C ALA A 108 -15.89 5.47 11.14
N ARG A 109 -16.13 6.70 11.58
CA ARG A 109 -15.07 7.72 11.72
C ARG A 109 -14.00 7.29 12.72
N LEU A 110 -14.40 6.73 13.85
CA LEU A 110 -13.48 6.22 14.86
C LEU A 110 -12.63 5.07 14.31
N ALA A 111 -13.24 4.15 13.55
CA ALA A 111 -12.53 3.04 12.92
C ALA A 111 -11.42 3.54 11.98
N VAL A 112 -11.69 4.54 11.15
CA VAL A 112 -10.65 5.13 10.29
C VAL A 112 -9.54 5.78 11.11
N ARG A 113 -9.87 6.57 12.13
CA ARG A 113 -8.86 7.22 12.99
C ARG A 113 -7.95 6.21 13.68
N VAL A 114 -8.51 5.15 14.24
CA VAL A 114 -7.75 4.10 14.93
C VAL A 114 -6.79 3.41 13.95
N VAL A 115 -7.27 3.03 12.76
CA VAL A 115 -6.42 2.33 11.79
C VAL A 115 -5.30 3.25 11.27
N VAL A 116 -5.55 4.55 11.08
CA VAL A 116 -4.51 5.53 10.72
C VAL A 116 -3.44 5.64 11.82
N VAL A 117 -3.84 5.70 13.10
CA VAL A 117 -2.90 5.76 14.22
C VAL A 117 -2.03 4.50 14.28
N ILE A 118 -2.62 3.32 14.08
CA ILE A 118 -1.85 2.08 14.09
C ILE A 118 -0.85 2.05 12.92
N ALA A 119 -1.26 2.49 11.72
CA ALA A 119 -0.36 2.58 10.57
C ALA A 119 0.83 3.52 10.82
N ILE A 120 0.61 4.64 11.54
CA ILE A 120 1.70 5.54 11.91
C ILE A 120 2.69 4.86 12.86
N ILE A 121 2.18 4.17 13.90
CA ILE A 121 3.02 3.46 14.88
C ILE A 121 3.84 2.37 14.19
N GLU A 122 3.19 1.57 13.35
CA GLU A 122 3.82 0.52 12.56
C GLU A 122 4.90 1.08 11.65
N GLY A 123 4.57 2.13 10.88
CA GLY A 123 5.51 2.74 9.95
C GLY A 123 6.73 3.34 10.66
N ILE A 124 6.57 3.92 11.85
CA ILE A 124 7.71 4.39 12.67
C ILE A 124 8.58 3.22 13.12
N LEU A 125 7.97 2.12 13.57
CA LEU A 125 8.70 0.94 14.05
C LEU A 125 9.50 0.28 12.91
N ILE A 126 8.86 0.04 11.77
CA ILE A 126 9.49 -0.52 10.58
C ILE A 126 10.56 0.43 10.04
N GLY A 127 10.25 1.72 9.90
CA GLY A 127 11.19 2.72 9.41
C GLY A 127 12.44 2.85 10.28
N THR A 128 12.28 2.77 11.60
CA THR A 128 13.41 2.76 12.55
C THR A 128 14.27 1.52 12.36
N LEU A 129 13.66 0.34 12.28
CA LEU A 129 14.38 -0.91 12.04
C LEU A 129 15.18 -0.86 10.74
N MET A 130 14.55 -0.39 9.65
CA MET A 130 15.19 -0.19 8.34
C MET A 130 16.44 0.69 8.46
N ILE A 131 16.34 1.82 9.15
CA ILE A 131 17.48 2.73 9.31
C ILE A 131 18.62 2.08 10.12
N LEU A 132 18.30 1.24 11.11
CA LEU A 132 19.31 0.57 11.94
C LEU A 132 20.08 -0.52 11.16
N ILE A 133 19.41 -1.32 10.34
CA ILE A 133 20.03 -2.44 9.62
C ILE A 133 20.69 -2.04 8.29
N ARG A 134 20.54 -0.78 7.87
CA ARG A 134 20.92 -0.29 6.52
C ARG A 134 22.34 -0.62 6.07
N ASN A 135 23.29 -0.65 7.00
CA ASN A 135 24.71 -0.88 6.70
C ASN A 135 25.08 -2.36 6.62
N ILE A 136 24.21 -3.25 7.11
CA ILE A 136 24.47 -4.70 7.22
C ILE A 136 23.71 -5.42 6.10
N TRP A 137 22.49 -4.96 5.79
CA TRP A 137 21.58 -5.67 4.88
C TRP A 137 22.16 -5.93 3.48
N GLY A 138 22.87 -4.95 2.90
CA GLY A 138 23.46 -5.10 1.57
C GLY A 138 24.45 -6.28 1.47
N TYR A 139 25.15 -6.60 2.56
CA TYR A 139 26.10 -7.71 2.60
C TYR A 139 25.44 -9.09 2.54
N ALA A 140 24.13 -9.20 2.82
CA ALA A 140 23.41 -10.46 2.69
C ALA A 140 23.19 -10.87 1.22
N TYR A 141 23.26 -9.91 0.28
CA TYR A 141 22.95 -10.13 -1.13
C TYR A 141 24.11 -9.85 -2.07
N SER A 142 25.07 -9.01 -1.68
CA SER A 142 26.22 -8.68 -2.51
C SER A 142 27.51 -8.56 -1.71
N ASN A 143 28.60 -9.08 -2.29
CA ASN A 143 29.95 -8.89 -1.79
C ASN A 143 30.60 -7.60 -2.35
N GLU A 144 29.96 -6.93 -3.31
CA GLU A 144 30.48 -5.71 -3.91
C GLU A 144 30.19 -4.49 -3.02
N VAL A 145 31.24 -3.88 -2.48
CA VAL A 145 31.14 -2.75 -1.55
C VAL A 145 30.37 -1.56 -2.15
N GLU A 146 30.48 -1.35 -3.46
CA GLU A 146 29.74 -0.31 -4.18
C GLU A 146 28.22 -0.54 -4.10
N VAL A 147 27.75 -1.76 -4.37
CA VAL A 147 26.33 -2.15 -4.24
C VAL A 147 25.86 -1.97 -2.80
N VAL A 148 26.64 -2.45 -1.83
CA VAL A 148 26.29 -2.37 -0.40
C VAL A 148 26.15 -0.92 0.07
N LYS A 149 27.08 -0.04 -0.31
CA LYS A 149 27.01 1.39 0.03
C LYS A 149 25.82 2.06 -0.63
N TYR A 150 25.54 1.74 -1.90
CA TYR A 150 24.38 2.29 -2.60
C TYR A 150 23.08 1.87 -1.89
N VAL A 151 22.93 0.58 -1.61
CA VAL A 151 21.82 0.03 -0.83
C VAL A 151 21.69 0.76 0.50
N ALA A 152 22.75 0.89 1.30
CA ALA A 152 22.72 1.61 2.58
C ALA A 152 22.23 3.07 2.46
N THR A 153 22.55 3.76 1.36
CA THR A 153 22.08 5.15 1.10
C THR A 153 20.62 5.23 0.67
N MET A 154 20.06 4.16 0.14
CA MET A 154 18.65 4.06 -0.27
C MET A 154 17.72 3.78 0.91
N PHE A 155 18.21 3.12 1.97
CA PHE A 155 17.41 2.76 3.16
C PHE A 155 16.58 3.88 3.77
N PRO A 156 17.11 5.10 3.98
CA PRO A 156 16.30 6.20 4.51
C PRO A 156 15.18 6.65 3.55
N ILE A 157 15.47 6.70 2.24
CA ILE A 157 14.48 7.06 1.21
C ILE A 157 13.33 6.05 1.24
N LEU A 158 13.67 4.77 1.45
CA LEU A 158 12.71 3.68 1.43
C LEU A 158 11.97 3.50 2.75
N ALA A 159 12.57 3.88 3.88
CA ALA A 159 11.84 3.99 5.13
C ALA A 159 10.73 5.02 5.02
N ALA A 160 11.01 6.16 4.35
CA ALA A 160 9.99 7.18 4.07
C ALA A 160 8.91 6.68 3.10
N SER A 161 9.27 5.96 2.04
CA SER A 161 8.28 5.41 1.10
C SER A 161 7.36 4.38 1.77
N ASN A 162 7.91 3.45 2.55
CA ASN A 162 7.11 2.46 3.30
C ASN A 162 6.16 3.12 4.31
N PHE A 163 6.62 4.17 4.99
CA PHE A 163 5.77 4.93 5.91
C PHE A 163 4.58 5.58 5.19
N LEU A 164 4.82 6.22 4.04
CA LEU A 164 3.77 6.83 3.23
C LEU A 164 2.83 5.78 2.65
N ASP A 165 3.37 4.65 2.20
CA ASP A 165 2.57 3.55 1.65
C ASP A 165 1.63 2.93 2.69
N GLY A 166 2.11 2.74 3.93
CA GLY A 166 1.27 2.27 5.03
C GLY A 166 0.04 3.17 5.26
N ILE A 167 0.24 4.49 5.27
CA ILE A 167 -0.86 5.46 5.40
C ILE A 167 -1.77 5.43 4.17
N GLN A 168 -1.19 5.39 2.97
CA GLN A 168 -1.90 5.31 1.70
C GLN A 168 -2.85 4.12 1.69
N CYS A 169 -2.38 2.97 2.18
CA CYS A 169 -3.11 1.72 2.12
C CYS A 169 -4.36 1.75 3.04
N VAL A 170 -4.25 2.37 4.22
CA VAL A 170 -5.39 2.61 5.12
C VAL A 170 -6.42 3.53 4.50
N LEU A 171 -5.97 4.69 3.99
CA LEU A 171 -6.86 5.66 3.36
C LEU A 171 -7.51 5.06 2.10
N SER A 172 -6.74 4.25 1.39
CA SER A 172 -7.12 3.23 0.40
C SER A 172 -8.39 2.48 0.80
N GLY A 173 -8.26 1.78 1.93
CA GLY A 173 -9.28 0.91 2.51
C GLY A 173 -10.49 1.66 2.99
N ALA A 174 -10.29 2.79 3.67
CA ALA A 174 -11.37 3.66 4.09
C ALA A 174 -12.19 4.16 2.89
N ALA A 175 -11.53 4.62 1.83
CA ALA A 175 -12.19 5.07 0.61
C ALA A 175 -12.98 3.94 -0.06
N ARG A 176 -12.44 2.71 -0.09
CA ARG A 176 -13.19 1.54 -0.58
C ARG A 176 -14.40 1.21 0.31
N GLY A 177 -14.24 1.24 1.63
CA GLY A 177 -15.31 0.98 2.59
C GLY A 177 -16.45 1.99 2.51
N CYS A 178 -16.18 3.23 2.13
CA CYS A 178 -17.20 4.26 1.89
C CYS A 178 -17.81 4.19 0.46
N GLY A 179 -17.24 3.38 -0.42
CA GLY A 179 -17.65 3.28 -1.83
C GLY A 179 -17.09 4.40 -2.73
N TRP A 180 -16.02 5.09 -2.32
CA TRP A 180 -15.36 6.16 -3.09
C TRP A 180 -14.32 5.65 -4.08
N GLN A 181 -14.50 4.44 -4.60
CA GLN A 181 -13.54 3.79 -5.50
C GLN A 181 -13.22 4.66 -6.73
N LYS A 182 -14.24 5.35 -7.28
CA LYS A 182 -14.06 6.28 -8.41
C LYS A 182 -13.15 7.46 -8.06
N ILE A 183 -13.38 8.10 -6.92
CA ILE A 183 -12.56 9.24 -6.47
C ILE A 183 -11.12 8.77 -6.20
N GLY A 184 -10.97 7.64 -5.49
CA GLY A 184 -9.66 7.04 -5.24
C GLY A 184 -8.91 6.69 -6.53
N ALA A 185 -9.60 6.21 -7.56
CA ALA A 185 -9.02 5.93 -8.87
C ALA A 185 -8.48 7.20 -9.55
N PHE A 186 -9.26 8.28 -9.57
CA PHE A 186 -8.82 9.56 -10.14
C PHE A 186 -7.63 10.15 -9.40
N VAL A 187 -7.66 10.14 -8.07
CA VAL A 187 -6.54 10.59 -7.24
C VAL A 187 -5.29 9.76 -7.52
N ASN A 188 -5.42 8.43 -7.62
CA ASN A 188 -4.30 7.54 -7.94
C ASN A 188 -3.69 7.84 -9.32
N LEU A 189 -4.52 7.88 -10.36
CA LEU A 189 -4.07 8.17 -11.72
C LEU A 189 -3.42 9.55 -11.82
N GLY A 190 -4.06 10.58 -11.25
CA GLY A 190 -3.52 11.94 -11.25
C GLY A 190 -2.16 12.02 -10.54
N SER A 191 -2.03 11.39 -9.38
CA SER A 191 -0.80 11.43 -8.60
C SER A 191 0.37 10.78 -9.33
N TYR A 192 0.17 9.59 -9.90
CA TYR A 192 1.23 8.86 -10.60
C TYR A 192 1.57 9.46 -11.97
N TYR A 193 0.58 9.77 -12.81
CA TYR A 193 0.84 10.24 -14.18
C TYR A 193 1.16 11.73 -14.28
N LEU A 194 0.52 12.59 -13.48
CA LEU A 194 0.72 14.04 -13.59
C LEU A 194 1.87 14.55 -12.71
N VAL A 195 2.22 13.82 -11.64
CA VAL A 195 3.27 14.23 -10.69
C VAL A 195 4.40 13.21 -10.64
N GLY A 196 4.10 11.94 -10.41
CA GLY A 196 5.10 10.89 -10.23
C GLY A 196 6.03 10.72 -11.43
N VAL A 197 5.46 10.45 -12.61
CA VAL A 197 6.25 10.22 -13.83
C VAL A 197 7.07 11.46 -14.23
N PRO A 198 6.51 12.68 -14.30
CA PRO A 198 7.29 13.88 -14.61
C PRO A 198 8.42 14.14 -13.59
N SER A 199 8.13 14.00 -12.29
CA SER A 199 9.16 14.19 -11.25
C SER A 199 10.25 13.13 -11.32
N ALA A 200 9.91 11.85 -11.56
CA ALA A 200 10.88 10.78 -11.75
C ALA A 200 11.82 11.07 -12.93
N ILE A 201 11.28 11.53 -14.07
CA ILE A 201 12.09 11.86 -15.26
C ILE A 201 13.04 13.04 -14.95
N VAL A 202 12.52 14.11 -14.35
CA VAL A 202 13.32 15.30 -14.02
C VAL A 202 14.42 14.95 -13.01
N LEU A 203 14.09 14.26 -11.93
CA LEU A 203 15.06 13.92 -10.89
C LEU A 203 16.11 12.92 -11.40
N ALA A 204 15.71 11.91 -12.16
CA ALA A 204 16.63 10.87 -12.62
C ALA A 204 17.56 11.33 -13.75
N PHE A 205 17.02 12.03 -14.76
CA PHE A 205 17.75 12.34 -15.99
C PHE A 205 18.18 13.80 -16.12
N VAL A 206 17.40 14.76 -15.62
CA VAL A 206 17.76 16.20 -15.74
C VAL A 206 18.69 16.62 -14.62
N LEU A 207 18.47 16.12 -13.39
CA LEU A 207 19.33 16.39 -12.24
C LEU A 207 20.42 15.35 -12.01
N ASP A 208 20.49 14.32 -12.87
CA ASP A 208 21.49 13.23 -12.82
C ASP A 208 21.59 12.53 -11.45
N ILE A 209 20.45 12.40 -10.76
CA ILE A 209 20.37 11.73 -9.44
C ILE A 209 20.31 10.19 -9.62
N GLY A 210 20.22 9.70 -10.86
CA GLY A 210 20.23 8.27 -11.18
C GLY A 210 18.98 7.54 -10.67
N GLY A 211 19.13 6.27 -10.25
CA GLY A 211 18.01 5.44 -9.80
C GLY A 211 17.31 5.96 -8.55
N LYS A 212 18.03 6.71 -7.69
CA LYS A 212 17.44 7.47 -6.57
C LYS A 212 16.39 8.48 -7.05
N GLY A 213 16.64 9.14 -8.17
CA GLY A 213 15.71 10.12 -8.76
C GLY A 213 14.39 9.49 -9.21
N LEU A 214 14.46 8.29 -9.78
CA LEU A 214 13.26 7.53 -10.17
C LEU A 214 12.41 7.19 -8.94
N TRP A 215 13.04 6.73 -7.86
CA TRP A 215 12.36 6.43 -6.60
C TRP A 215 11.76 7.65 -5.91
N LEU A 216 12.47 8.78 -5.92
CA LEU A 216 11.96 10.03 -5.37
C LEU A 216 10.70 10.50 -6.12
N GLY A 217 10.60 10.26 -7.43
CA GLY A 217 9.38 10.54 -8.18
C GLY A 217 8.17 9.72 -7.73
N ILE A 218 8.36 8.44 -7.41
CA ILE A 218 7.30 7.60 -6.81
C ILE A 218 6.88 8.17 -5.45
N ILE A 219 7.83 8.59 -4.61
CA ILE A 219 7.54 9.23 -3.33
C ILE A 219 6.72 10.52 -3.51
N CYS A 220 7.02 11.34 -4.53
CA CYS A 220 6.23 12.52 -4.85
C CYS A 220 4.77 12.15 -5.17
N ALA A 221 4.53 11.11 -5.97
CA ALA A 221 3.18 10.62 -6.23
C ALA A 221 2.47 10.14 -4.95
N LEU A 222 3.15 9.36 -4.12
CA LEU A 222 2.61 8.86 -2.85
C LEU A 222 2.22 10.00 -1.91
N ILE A 223 3.04 11.06 -1.81
CA ILE A 223 2.72 12.24 -0.99
C ILE A 223 1.43 12.89 -1.48
N VAL A 224 1.31 13.16 -2.79
CA VAL A 224 0.11 13.78 -3.36
C VAL A 224 -1.13 12.92 -3.10
N GLN A 225 -1.01 11.60 -3.25
CA GLN A 225 -2.09 10.66 -3.00
C GLN A 225 -2.52 10.63 -1.53
N VAL A 226 -1.57 10.50 -0.60
CA VAL A 226 -1.83 10.49 0.84
C VAL A 226 -2.47 11.80 1.28
N CYS A 227 -1.92 12.95 0.87
CA CYS A 227 -2.49 14.25 1.18
C CYS A 227 -3.92 14.39 0.64
N SER A 228 -4.15 14.01 -0.61
CA SER A 228 -5.48 14.11 -1.24
C SER A 228 -6.51 13.24 -0.53
N LEU A 229 -6.19 11.96 -0.28
CA LEU A 229 -7.11 11.05 0.41
C LEU A 229 -7.33 11.47 1.86
N MET A 230 -6.28 11.93 2.56
CA MET A 230 -6.41 12.42 3.93
C MET A 230 -7.31 13.66 4.01
N ILE A 231 -7.17 14.61 3.09
CA ILE A 231 -8.05 15.79 2.99
C ILE A 231 -9.49 15.36 2.76
N ILE A 232 -9.72 14.42 1.82
CA ILE A 232 -11.07 13.88 1.57
C ILE A 232 -11.63 13.29 2.86
N THR A 233 -10.91 12.37 3.52
CA THR A 233 -11.34 11.71 4.76
C THR A 233 -11.65 12.68 5.89
N ILE A 234 -10.86 13.75 6.06
CA ILE A 234 -11.07 14.75 7.12
C ILE A 234 -12.30 15.62 6.80
N ARG A 235 -12.51 15.96 5.53
CA ARG A 235 -13.62 16.81 5.08
C ARG A 235 -14.94 16.06 4.88
N THR A 236 -14.93 14.74 4.96
CA THR A 236 -16.13 13.91 4.82
C THR A 236 -17.17 14.20 5.89
N ASP A 237 -18.40 14.47 5.46
CA ASP A 237 -19.56 14.38 6.34
C ASP A 237 -19.97 12.92 6.50
N TRP A 238 -19.61 12.36 7.65
CA TRP A 238 -19.86 10.95 7.97
C TRP A 238 -21.35 10.63 8.11
N GLU A 239 -22.19 11.59 8.52
CA GLU A 239 -23.64 11.41 8.59
C GLU A 239 -24.24 11.23 7.18
N GLN A 240 -23.79 12.07 6.26
CA GLN A 240 -24.21 11.98 4.86
C GLN A 240 -23.79 10.65 4.23
N GLU A 241 -22.59 10.16 4.55
CA GLU A 241 -22.09 8.89 4.02
C GLU A 241 -22.80 7.67 4.60
N ALA A 242 -23.17 7.69 5.88
CA ALA A 242 -24.02 6.65 6.46
C ALA A 242 -25.39 6.62 5.78
N LYS A 243 -26.01 7.78 5.54
CA LYS A 243 -27.27 7.87 4.79
C LYS A 243 -27.13 7.30 3.37
N LYS A 244 -26.10 7.69 2.62
CA LYS A 244 -25.82 7.14 1.28
C LYS A 244 -25.62 5.61 1.32
N ALA A 245 -24.99 5.08 2.36
CA ALA A 245 -24.81 3.64 2.51
C ALA A 245 -26.14 2.92 2.75
N THR A 246 -27.01 3.46 3.60
CA THR A 246 -28.37 2.92 3.82
C THR A 246 -29.21 2.97 2.55
N ASP A 247 -29.20 4.09 1.81
CA ASP A 247 -29.94 4.26 0.55
C ASP A 247 -29.49 3.24 -0.50
N ARG A 248 -28.17 2.93 -0.58
CA ARG A 248 -27.64 1.90 -1.49
C ARG A 248 -28.20 0.51 -1.20
N VAL A 249 -28.32 0.14 0.08
CA VAL A 249 -28.87 -1.15 0.51
C VAL A 249 -30.38 -1.23 0.23
N TYR A 250 -31.11 -0.14 0.50
CA TYR A 250 -32.55 -0.08 0.24
C TYR A 250 -32.88 -0.23 -1.25
N ASN A 251 -32.13 0.45 -2.12
CA ASN A 251 -32.32 0.35 -3.58
C ASN A 251 -31.99 -1.05 -4.13
N SER A 252 -30.98 -1.74 -3.58
CA SER A 252 -30.69 -3.12 -4.00
C SER A 252 -31.81 -4.09 -3.65
N ILE A 253 -32.41 -3.97 -2.45
CA ILE A 253 -33.54 -4.82 -2.03
C ILE A 253 -34.76 -4.57 -2.94
N THR A 254 -35.03 -3.31 -3.26
CA THR A 254 -36.18 -2.95 -4.11
C THR A 254 -36.03 -3.46 -5.54
N THR A 255 -34.80 -3.46 -6.07
CA THR A 255 -34.51 -3.96 -7.43
C THR A 255 -34.61 -5.48 -7.52
N GLU A 256 -34.30 -6.23 -6.45
CA GLU A 256 -34.48 -7.70 -6.40
C GLU A 256 -35.95 -8.12 -6.23
N SER A 257 -36.82 -7.20 -5.77
CA SER A 257 -38.26 -7.47 -5.58
C SER A 257 -39.15 -7.20 -6.81
N LEU A 258 -38.55 -6.71 -7.91
CA LEU A 258 -39.17 -6.42 -9.20
C LEU A 258 -38.78 -7.47 -10.24
#